data_AF-A0A522R602-F1
#
_entry.id   AF-A0A522R602-F1
#
_cell.length_a   1.000
_cell.length_b   1.000
_cell.length_c   1.000
_cell.angle_alpha   90.00
_cell.angle_beta   90.00
_cell.angle_gamma   90.00
#
_symmetry.space_group_name_H-M   'P 1'
#
loop_
_entity.id
_entity.type
_entity.pdbx_description
1 polymer ?
#
loop_
_entity_poly.entity_id
_entity_poly.type
_entity_poly.pdbx_seq_one_letter_code
_entity_poly.pdbx_strand_id
1 'polypeptide(L)'
;MKRTWLSIILFCLVIALTIYFPGNAQTKQSSRISMDWIKQVGAKQAPRGERIFKVNDYGAVNDGKTMDTKFIQKAIDACAIAGGGVVTFDTGEYVTGSIFVKSGVTLRIDKGVKISGSQHIDDYPIINTRVAGIEMKWPAA
;
A
#
# COMPACT_ATOMS: atom_id res chain seq x y z
N MET A 1 -74.62 20.46 29.61
CA MET A 1 -73.29 21.05 29.35
C MET A 1 -72.11 20.41 30.10
N LYS A 2 -72.27 19.34 30.92
CA LYS A 2 -71.15 18.76 31.71
C LYS A 2 -70.56 17.43 31.19
N ARG A 3 -71.21 16.74 30.24
CA ARG A 3 -70.75 15.42 29.74
C ARG A 3 -69.70 15.51 28.61
N THR A 4 -69.72 16.55 27.79
CA THR A 4 -68.75 16.74 26.70
C THR A 4 -67.37 17.16 27.20
N TRP A 5 -67.30 17.93 28.29
CA TRP A 5 -66.04 18.32 28.93
C TRP A 5 -65.33 17.14 29.60
N LEU A 6 -66.07 16.21 30.20
CA LEU A 6 -65.49 15.00 30.80
C LEU A 6 -64.86 14.08 29.73
N SER A 7 -65.50 13.94 28.56
CA SER A 7 -64.97 13.16 27.44
C SER A 7 -63.74 13.80 26.79
N ILE A 8 -63.68 15.13 26.71
CA ILE A 8 -62.51 15.86 26.20
C ILE A 8 -61.33 15.76 27.18
N ILE A 9 -61.58 15.89 28.49
CA ILE A 9 -60.53 15.76 29.51
C ILE A 9 -60.00 14.32 29.56
N LEU A 10 -60.87 13.31 29.45
CA LEU A 10 -60.46 11.90 29.41
C LEU A 10 -59.67 11.58 28.12
N PHE A 11 -60.05 12.17 26.99
CA PHE A 11 -59.32 12.04 25.72
C PHE A 11 -57.95 12.72 25.77
N CYS A 12 -57.85 13.91 26.38
CA CYS A 12 -56.58 14.59 26.62
C CYS A 12 -55.67 13.83 27.61
N LEU A 13 -56.23 13.19 28.64
CA LEU A 13 -55.47 12.36 29.59
C LEU A 13 -54.94 11.07 28.96
N VAL A 14 -55.71 10.42 28.08
CA VAL A 14 -55.24 9.23 27.34
C VAL A 14 -54.14 9.60 26.34
N ILE A 15 -54.25 10.75 25.67
CA ILE A 15 -53.18 11.28 24.79
C ILE A 15 -51.94 11.66 25.60
N ALA A 16 -52.09 12.26 26.78
CA ALA A 16 -50.95 12.59 27.64
C ALA A 16 -50.23 11.33 28.17
N LEU A 17 -50.97 10.24 28.42
CA LEU A 17 -50.41 8.98 28.92
C LEU A 17 -49.68 8.17 27.84
N THR A 18 -50.06 8.29 26.56
CA THR A 18 -49.35 7.63 25.45
C THR A 18 -48.08 8.36 25.02
N ILE A 19 -47.96 9.66 25.30
CA ILE A 19 -46.75 10.45 25.02
C ILE A 19 -45.66 10.24 26.10
N TYR A 20 -46.05 9.75 27.29
CA TYR A 20 -45.16 9.56 28.44
C TYR A 20 -44.68 8.10 28.63
N PHE A 21 -44.51 7.35 27.55
CA PHE A 21 -43.63 6.18 27.56
C PHE A 21 -42.27 6.57 26.95
N PRO A 22 -41.31 7.08 27.74
CA PRO A 22 -39.93 7.10 27.32
C PRO A 22 -39.42 5.67 27.45
N GLY A 23 -39.82 4.82 26.51
CA GLY A 23 -39.13 3.57 26.24
C GLY A 23 -37.76 3.92 25.69
N ASN A 24 -36.82 4.31 26.57
CA ASN A 24 -35.41 4.28 26.27
C ASN A 24 -35.01 2.81 26.14
N ALA A 25 -35.37 2.20 25.01
CA ALA A 25 -34.63 1.09 24.47
C ALA A 25 -33.27 1.67 24.07
N GLN A 26 -32.39 1.80 25.07
CA GLN A 26 -30.98 2.01 24.85
C GLN A 26 -30.53 0.72 24.16
N THR A 27 -30.58 0.73 22.82
CA THR A 27 -29.92 -0.30 22.03
C THR A 27 -28.48 -0.24 22.48
N LYS A 28 -28.09 -1.20 23.32
CA LYS A 28 -26.69 -1.45 23.64
C LYS A 28 -26.05 -1.61 22.27
N GLN A 29 -25.33 -0.60 21.80
CA GLN A 29 -24.53 -0.67 20.59
C GLN A 29 -23.59 -1.84 20.87
N SER A 30 -23.97 -3.02 20.38
CA SER A 30 -23.12 -4.19 20.38
C SER A 30 -21.81 -3.69 19.83
N SER A 31 -20.75 -3.76 20.64
CA SER A 31 -19.42 -3.34 20.26
C SER A 31 -18.96 -4.25 19.13
N ARG A 32 -19.44 -3.97 17.92
CA ARG A 32 -18.96 -4.57 16.70
C ARG A 32 -17.48 -4.25 16.70
N ILE A 33 -16.64 -5.28 16.80
CA ILE A 33 -15.20 -5.16 16.64
C ILE A 33 -14.98 -4.30 15.41
N SER A 34 -14.34 -3.14 15.57
CA SER A 34 -14.10 -2.27 14.43
C SER A 34 -13.08 -2.95 13.53
N MET A 35 -13.51 -3.32 12.32
CA MET A 35 -12.65 -3.97 11.33
C MET A 35 -11.86 -2.93 10.52
N ASP A 36 -11.39 -1.85 11.15
CA ASP A 36 -10.61 -0.81 10.48
C ASP A 36 -9.29 -1.34 9.92
N TRP A 37 -8.74 -2.39 10.52
CA TRP A 37 -7.55 -3.10 10.03
C TRP A 37 -7.76 -3.66 8.61
N ILE A 38 -8.98 -4.00 8.20
CA ILE A 38 -9.29 -4.45 6.83
C ILE A 38 -8.90 -3.40 5.80
N LYS A 39 -9.02 -2.10 6.12
CA LYS A 39 -8.62 -1.01 5.22
C LYS A 39 -7.10 -0.94 5.00
N GLN A 40 -6.32 -1.50 5.93
CA GLN A 40 -4.85 -1.49 5.87
C GLN A 40 -4.30 -2.69 5.09
N VAL A 41 -5.04 -3.81 5.11
CA VAL A 41 -4.70 -5.08 4.44
C VAL A 41 -5.46 -5.23 3.10
N GLY A 42 -5.18 -6.31 2.37
CA GLY A 42 -5.89 -6.64 1.13
C GLY A 42 -5.28 -6.01 -0.13
N ALA A 43 -5.93 -6.26 -1.28
CA ALA A 43 -5.46 -5.79 -2.58
C ALA A 43 -5.60 -4.27 -2.69
N LYS A 44 -4.46 -3.57 -2.76
CA LYS A 44 -4.43 -2.13 -3.05
C LYS A 44 -4.29 -1.93 -4.56
N GLN A 45 -5.01 -0.94 -5.09
CA GLN A 45 -4.73 -0.43 -6.44
C GLN A 45 -3.29 0.09 -6.43
N ALA A 46 -2.41 -0.52 -7.23
CA ALA A 46 -1.07 0.02 -7.43
C ALA A 46 -1.23 1.37 -8.15
N PRO A 47 -0.58 2.46 -7.68
CA PRO A 47 -0.58 3.71 -8.44
C PRO A 47 0.04 3.42 -9.81
N ARG A 48 -0.77 3.51 -10.86
CA ARG A 48 -0.34 3.31 -12.25
C ARG A 48 0.25 4.63 -12.73
N GLY A 49 1.50 4.90 -12.35
CA GLY A 49 2.28 5.91 -13.05
C GLY A 49 2.54 5.41 -14.47
N GLU A 50 2.15 6.19 -15.49
CA GLU A 50 2.43 5.86 -16.90
C GLU A 50 3.83 6.32 -17.34
N ARG A 51 4.51 7.11 -16.50
CA ARG A 51 5.84 7.62 -16.78
C ARG A 51 6.86 6.50 -16.87
N ILE A 52 7.73 6.59 -17.86
CA ILE A 52 8.79 5.63 -18.15
C ILE A 52 10.13 6.25 -17.75
N PHE A 53 10.93 5.48 -17.02
CA PHE A 53 12.27 5.83 -16.55
C PHE A 53 13.24 4.77 -17.07
N LYS A 54 13.94 5.06 -18.17
CA LYS A 54 14.87 4.10 -18.75
C LYS A 54 16.22 4.19 -18.03
N VAL A 55 16.76 3.06 -17.55
CA VAL A 55 18.02 3.04 -16.79
C VAL A 55 19.22 3.58 -17.58
N ASN A 56 19.21 3.45 -18.91
CA ASN A 56 20.27 3.93 -19.79
C ASN A 56 20.35 5.47 -19.80
N ASP A 57 19.22 6.17 -19.61
CA ASP A 57 19.17 7.63 -19.46
C ASP A 57 19.86 8.09 -18.16
N TYR A 58 20.07 7.18 -17.21
CA TYR A 58 20.80 7.40 -15.97
C TYR A 58 22.27 6.95 -16.04
N GLY A 59 22.70 6.37 -17.17
CA GLY A 59 24.09 5.99 -17.43
C GLY A 59 24.39 4.48 -17.38
N ALA A 60 23.38 3.61 -17.35
CA ALA A 60 23.59 2.16 -17.45
C ALA A 60 24.12 1.75 -18.84
N VAL A 61 25.06 0.81 -18.90
CA VAL A 61 25.89 0.52 -20.10
C VAL A 61 25.53 -0.77 -20.83
N ASN A 62 24.80 -1.69 -20.19
CA ASN A 62 24.21 -2.88 -20.83
C ASN A 62 25.16 -3.83 -21.59
N ASP A 63 26.45 -3.83 -21.23
CA ASP A 63 27.54 -4.61 -21.85
C ASP A 63 27.85 -5.96 -21.18
N GLY A 64 27.12 -6.29 -20.10
CA GLY A 64 27.31 -7.48 -19.28
C GLY A 64 28.59 -7.52 -18.44
N LYS A 65 29.27 -6.38 -18.28
CA LYS A 65 30.55 -6.28 -17.56
C LYS A 65 30.56 -5.12 -16.57
N THR A 66 29.95 -4.00 -16.95
CA THR A 66 29.89 -2.78 -16.16
C THR A 66 28.93 -2.97 -14.97
N MET A 67 29.37 -2.52 -13.79
CA MET A 67 28.53 -2.51 -12.59
C MET A 67 27.48 -1.39 -12.69
N ASP A 68 26.24 -1.78 -12.99
CA ASP A 68 25.13 -0.86 -13.27
C ASP A 68 24.29 -0.51 -12.04
N THR A 69 24.58 -1.08 -10.85
CA THR A 69 23.78 -0.92 -9.62
C THR A 69 23.40 0.53 -9.33
N LYS A 70 24.37 1.45 -9.38
CA LYS A 70 24.11 2.87 -9.08
C LYS A 70 23.18 3.54 -10.08
N PHE A 71 23.19 3.10 -11.34
CA PHE A 71 22.38 3.70 -12.40
C PHE A 71 20.96 3.15 -12.37
N ILE A 72 20.81 1.84 -12.13
CA ILE A 72 19.52 1.19 -11.92
C ILE A 72 18.84 1.78 -10.67
N GLN A 73 19.56 1.92 -9.57
CA GLN A 73 19.00 2.51 -8.35
C GLN A 73 18.59 3.98 -8.54
N LYS A 74 19.37 4.78 -9.26
CA LYS A 74 19.00 6.17 -9.61
C LYS A 74 17.69 6.25 -10.39
N ALA A 75 17.48 5.37 -11.37
CA ALA A 75 16.24 5.33 -12.14
C ALA A 75 15.03 4.96 -11.25
N ILE A 76 15.21 3.97 -10.35
CA ILE A 76 14.19 3.57 -9.37
C ILE A 76 13.84 4.72 -8.43
N ASP A 77 14.86 5.42 -7.89
CA ASP A 77 14.65 6.51 -6.96
C ASP A 77 13.97 7.70 -7.64
N ALA A 78 14.38 8.05 -8.87
CA ALA A 78 13.74 9.10 -9.67
C ALA A 78 12.27 8.77 -9.98
N CYS A 79 12.00 7.50 -10.35
CA CYS A 79 10.64 7.01 -10.59
C CYS A 79 9.76 7.12 -9.34
N ALA A 80 10.30 6.75 -8.18
CA ALA A 80 9.60 6.87 -6.89
C ALA A 80 9.31 8.33 -6.52
N ILE A 81 10.31 9.22 -6.64
CA ILE A 81 10.18 10.66 -6.37
C ILE A 81 9.11 11.30 -7.25
N ALA A 82 8.99 10.86 -8.50
CA ALA A 82 7.95 11.34 -9.41
C ALA A 82 6.53 10.87 -9.03
N GLY A 83 6.37 10.04 -8.00
CA GLY A 83 5.09 9.47 -7.57
C GLY A 83 4.79 8.10 -8.19
N GLY A 84 5.81 7.38 -8.66
CA GLY A 84 5.69 6.06 -9.27
C GLY A 84 5.69 6.09 -10.79
N GLY A 85 5.72 4.90 -11.38
CA GLY A 85 5.92 4.71 -12.82
C GLY A 85 6.52 3.35 -13.17
N VAL A 86 7.07 3.27 -14.38
CA VAL A 86 7.74 2.08 -14.91
C VAL A 86 9.21 2.39 -15.13
N VAL A 87 10.09 1.59 -14.51
CA VAL A 87 11.52 1.59 -14.82
C VAL A 87 11.79 0.52 -15.88
N THR A 88 12.49 0.89 -16.95
CA THR A 88 12.74 0.05 -18.12
C THR A 88 14.22 0.02 -18.50
N PHE A 89 14.59 -0.90 -19.40
CA PHE A 89 15.96 -1.15 -19.82
C PHE A 89 16.02 -1.22 -21.35
N ASP A 90 17.11 -0.75 -21.95
CA ASP A 90 17.43 -1.15 -23.32
C ASP A 90 17.86 -2.63 -23.35
N THR A 91 17.66 -3.29 -24.49
CA THR A 91 18.12 -4.67 -24.73
C THR A 91 19.62 -4.80 -24.43
N GLY A 92 20.00 -5.84 -23.69
CA GLY A 92 21.39 -6.06 -23.29
C GLY A 92 21.50 -6.77 -21.94
N GLU A 93 22.72 -6.78 -21.40
CA GLU A 93 23.03 -7.43 -20.13
C GLU A 93 23.54 -6.41 -19.11
N TYR A 94 22.97 -6.43 -17.91
CA TYR A 94 23.29 -5.50 -16.83
C TYR A 94 23.83 -6.30 -15.65
N VAL A 95 25.00 -5.95 -15.14
CA VAL A 95 25.55 -6.54 -13.90
C VAL A 95 25.19 -5.65 -12.73
N THR A 96 24.63 -6.22 -11.66
CA THR A 96 24.25 -5.45 -10.47
C THR A 96 24.41 -6.23 -9.18
N GLY A 97 24.80 -5.55 -8.10
CA GLY A 97 24.48 -5.96 -6.72
C GLY A 97 23.02 -5.68 -6.35
N SER A 98 22.74 -5.46 -5.07
CA SER A 98 21.38 -5.23 -4.59
C SER A 98 20.76 -3.96 -5.18
N ILE A 99 19.50 -4.07 -5.61
CA ILE A 99 18.65 -2.93 -5.96
C ILE A 99 17.38 -2.96 -5.10
N PHE A 100 16.87 -1.79 -4.73
CA PHE A 100 15.76 -1.65 -3.80
C PHE A 100 14.58 -0.96 -4.47
N VAL A 101 13.63 -1.77 -4.96
CA VAL A 101 12.39 -1.29 -5.59
C VAL A 101 11.52 -0.56 -4.56
N LYS A 102 10.99 0.60 -4.95
CA LYS A 102 10.17 1.46 -4.08
C LYS A 102 8.68 1.26 -4.36
N SER A 103 7.84 1.71 -3.43
CA SER A 103 6.39 1.71 -3.61
C SER A 103 5.98 2.49 -4.86
N GLY A 104 5.06 1.93 -5.65
CA GLY A 104 4.57 2.56 -6.88
C GLY A 104 5.52 2.46 -8.09
N VAL A 105 6.67 1.80 -7.95
CA VAL A 105 7.59 1.55 -9.05
C VAL A 105 7.35 0.15 -9.60
N THR A 106 7.12 0.06 -10.92
CA THR A 106 7.15 -1.19 -11.66
C THR A 106 8.53 -1.33 -12.31
N LEU A 107 9.31 -2.32 -11.90
CA LEU A 107 10.54 -2.67 -12.59
C LEU A 107 10.21 -3.63 -13.74
N ARG A 108 10.28 -3.17 -14.98
CA ARG A 108 9.89 -3.96 -16.15
C ARG A 108 11.11 -4.48 -16.90
N ILE A 109 11.20 -5.79 -17.02
CA ILE A 109 12.26 -6.49 -17.73
C ILE A 109 11.69 -7.00 -19.06
N ASP A 110 11.96 -6.26 -20.13
CA ASP A 110 11.45 -6.56 -21.46
C ASP A 110 12.30 -7.65 -22.15
N LYS A 111 11.78 -8.23 -23.24
CA LYS A 111 12.47 -9.29 -24.00
C LYS A 111 13.86 -8.83 -24.45
N GLY A 112 14.88 -9.62 -24.17
CA GLY A 112 16.27 -9.32 -24.55
C GLY A 112 17.05 -8.54 -23.48
N VAL A 113 16.42 -8.22 -22.35
CA VAL A 113 17.09 -7.69 -21.16
C VAL A 113 17.48 -8.86 -20.26
N LYS A 114 18.76 -8.91 -19.85
CA LYS A 114 19.26 -9.83 -18.84
C LYS A 114 19.84 -9.04 -17.67
N ILE A 115 19.42 -9.37 -16.45
CA ILE A 115 20.01 -8.85 -15.21
C ILE A 115 20.82 -9.97 -14.58
N SER A 116 22.11 -9.72 -14.40
CA SER A 116 23.06 -10.65 -13.81
C SER A 116 23.50 -10.14 -12.44
N GLY A 117 23.40 -10.97 -11.42
CA GLY A 117 23.88 -10.65 -10.08
C GLY A 117 25.41 -10.59 -10.04
N SER A 118 25.95 -9.59 -9.34
CA SER A 118 27.38 -9.53 -9.04
C SER A 118 27.87 -10.81 -8.35
N GLN A 119 29.11 -11.19 -8.62
CA GLN A 119 29.78 -12.32 -7.96
C GLN A 119 30.58 -11.89 -6.72
N HIS A 120 30.58 -10.60 -6.37
CA HIS A 120 31.25 -10.06 -5.20
C HIS A 120 30.25 -9.79 -4.08
N ILE A 121 30.50 -10.38 -2.90
CA ILE A 121 29.60 -10.25 -1.75
C ILE A 121 29.46 -8.81 -1.25
N ASP A 122 30.49 -7.99 -1.45
CA ASP A 122 30.52 -6.58 -1.01
C ASP A 122 29.51 -5.69 -1.76
N ASP A 123 29.00 -6.15 -2.92
CA ASP A 123 27.95 -5.45 -3.67
C ASP A 123 26.55 -5.66 -3.07
N TYR A 124 26.45 -6.46 -2.01
CA TYR A 124 25.22 -6.82 -1.32
C TYR A 124 25.25 -6.33 0.13
N PRO A 125 24.71 -5.13 0.43
CA PRO A 125 24.77 -4.57 1.77
C PRO A 125 24.05 -5.44 2.81
N ILE A 126 24.55 -5.38 4.03
CA ILE A 126 23.92 -6.03 5.19
C ILE A 126 22.64 -5.28 5.57
N ILE A 127 21.49 -5.96 5.48
CA ILE A 127 20.19 -5.42 5.88
C ILE A 127 19.53 -6.30 6.94
N ASN A 128 18.56 -5.74 7.67
CA ASN A 128 17.65 -6.56 8.47
C ASN A 128 16.76 -7.37 7.52
N THR A 129 16.85 -8.70 7.60
CA THR A 129 16.08 -9.62 6.77
C THR A 129 15.79 -10.89 7.57
N ARG A 130 15.10 -11.84 6.95
CA ARG A 130 14.77 -13.13 7.55
C ARG A 130 15.50 -14.25 6.82
N VAL A 131 16.34 -14.99 7.55
CA VAL A 131 17.07 -16.16 7.04
C VAL A 131 16.57 -17.39 7.78
N ALA A 132 16.06 -18.38 7.03
CA ALA A 132 15.53 -19.63 7.58
C ALA A 132 14.51 -19.43 8.74
N GLY A 133 13.69 -18.37 8.67
CA GLY A 133 12.68 -18.06 9.69
C GLY A 133 13.15 -17.16 10.83
N ILE A 134 14.44 -16.80 10.88
CA ILE A 134 15.02 -15.98 11.95
C ILE A 134 15.30 -14.57 11.43
N GLU A 135 14.82 -13.55 12.15
CA GLU A 135 15.15 -12.15 11.88
C GLU A 135 16.60 -11.86 12.27
N MET A 136 17.42 -11.41 11.32
CA MET A 136 18.82 -11.09 11.54
C MET A 136 19.37 -10.12 10.49
N LYS A 137 20.60 -9.64 10.72
CA LYS A 137 21.36 -8.90 9.72
C LYS A 137 22.06 -9.87 8.76
N TRP A 138 21.82 -9.73 7.47
CA TRP A 138 22.39 -10.61 6.43
C TRP A 138 22.62 -9.85 5.11
N PRO A 139 23.57 -10.25 4.25
CA PRO A 139 23.72 -9.68 2.91
C PRO A 139 22.44 -9.75 2.08
N ALA A 140 22.11 -8.67 1.37
CA ALA A 140 20.93 -8.58 0.51
C ALA A 140 21.16 -9.19 -0.90
N ALA A 141 21.71 -10.41 -0.94
CA ALA A 141 22.07 -11.13 -2.16
C ALA A 141 20.91 -11.93 -2.78
#